data_AF-A0A8H7I5V7-F1
#
_entry.id   AF-A0A8H7I5V7-F1
#
_cell.length_a   1.000
_cell.length_b   1.000
_cell.length_c   1.000
_cell.angle_alpha   90.00
_cell.angle_beta   90.00
_cell.angle_gamma   90.00
#
_symmetry.space_group_name_H-M   'P 1'
#
loop_
_entity.id
_entity.type
_entity.pdbx_description
1 polymer ?
#
loop_
_entity_poly.entity_id
_entity_poly.type
_entity_poly.pdbx_seq_one_letter_code
_entity_poly.pdbx_strand_id
1 'polypeptide(L)'
;MSLQGHDMLGLSEKQIDTWRKGFDGAIIQLPEQEQPHRLVQTEKHGQHNTFYPWPTAQRPTPAFILQSSGTTGVPKLLRFSLYFYTIGLANHRQNQFSLARLSRTYKSPYTHPRLVLVPFYWPSFYTYLVITLATGTPMAFAYFMDVLRLTGNKIVEWALALDVGAIGCTSGMFRQIPEAMLETHSEFFRSLLSLSFGGSAMDVALSHTLERLKIPVTVKRIWSSELGNILIARKAPYTHLTPLRAKPPPLVRPISEYGPDGSRYVELWVLASSSVHITNHLAYGGVPIKLEPFLGSETVYIHAGRHGDQLRLTGLGVADIDAPLYEGLFTSEANARMVQLDGRPWTVDVVELFGTNMPSTALVIQLHLDQDQDHDLGGGSSSQELPISELFDVVEKMSGAWTRIRKTRASRPLLSLSITHKRTLKRWENFCKFKPWLDGLDFGT
;
A
#
# COMPACT_ATOMS: atom_id res chain seq x y z
N MET A 1 -26.64 -41.58 -0.34
CA MET A 1 -27.04 -40.16 -0.53
C MET A 1 -26.16 -39.56 -1.61
N SER A 2 -26.73 -39.18 -2.75
CA SER A 2 -26.01 -38.48 -3.82
C SER A 2 -25.96 -36.99 -3.53
N LEU A 3 -24.77 -36.43 -3.29
CA LEU A 3 -24.56 -34.99 -3.25
C LEU A 3 -24.64 -34.43 -4.68
N GLN A 4 -25.81 -33.92 -5.08
CA GLN A 4 -25.96 -33.21 -6.35
C GLN A 4 -25.15 -31.90 -6.30
N GLY A 5 -24.05 -31.88 -7.04
CA GLY A 5 -22.94 -30.91 -6.94
C GLY A 5 -23.19 -29.43 -7.28
N HIS A 6 -24.32 -28.82 -6.92
CA HIS A 6 -24.60 -27.41 -7.23
C HIS A 6 -24.11 -26.37 -6.20
N ASP A 7 -23.62 -26.77 -5.02
CA ASP A 7 -23.37 -25.83 -3.90
C ASP A 7 -21.90 -25.71 -3.42
N MET A 8 -20.90 -26.29 -4.10
CA MET A 8 -19.53 -26.35 -3.56
C MET A 8 -18.78 -25.00 -3.44
N LEU A 9 -19.35 -23.89 -3.92
CA LEU A 9 -18.79 -22.54 -3.75
C LEU A 9 -19.73 -21.56 -3.00
N GLY A 10 -20.96 -21.96 -2.66
CA GLY A 10 -21.96 -21.05 -2.09
C GLY A 10 -22.30 -19.84 -2.99
N LEU A 11 -22.05 -19.97 -4.30
CA LEU A 11 -22.32 -18.98 -5.33
C LEU A 11 -23.38 -19.54 -6.28
N SER A 12 -24.54 -18.88 -6.34
CA SER A 12 -25.58 -19.23 -7.31
C SER A 12 -25.13 -18.91 -8.74
N GLU A 13 -25.62 -19.68 -9.72
CA GLU A 13 -25.43 -19.36 -11.15
C GLU A 13 -25.81 -17.91 -11.47
N LYS A 14 -26.86 -17.38 -10.84
CA LYS A 14 -27.26 -15.96 -10.97
C LYS A 14 -26.16 -14.99 -10.52
N GLN A 15 -25.41 -15.29 -9.46
CA GLN A 15 -24.26 -14.47 -9.04
C GLN A 15 -23.10 -14.60 -10.04
N ILE A 16 -22.80 -15.83 -10.49
CA ILE A 16 -21.77 -16.09 -11.50
C ILE A 16 -22.09 -15.31 -12.79
N ASP A 17 -23.32 -15.37 -13.30
CA ASP A 17 -23.76 -14.64 -14.49
C ASP A 17 -23.79 -13.12 -14.28
N THR A 18 -24.09 -12.65 -13.07
CA THR A 18 -23.98 -11.22 -12.73
C THR A 18 -22.53 -10.76 -12.80
N TRP A 19 -21.59 -11.57 -12.30
CA TRP A 19 -20.15 -11.29 -12.39
C TRP A 19 -19.63 -11.39 -13.83
N ARG A 20 -20.05 -12.40 -14.60
CA ARG A 20 -19.73 -12.53 -16.04
C ARG A 20 -20.17 -11.28 -16.81
N LYS A 21 -21.39 -10.80 -16.59
CA LYS A 21 -21.93 -9.58 -17.23
C LYS A 21 -21.19 -8.29 -16.82
N GLY A 22 -20.59 -8.27 -15.63
CA GLY A 22 -19.78 -7.14 -15.15
C GLY A 22 -18.28 -7.26 -15.41
N PHE A 23 -17.81 -8.33 -16.07
CA PHE A 23 -16.39 -8.58 -16.32
C PHE A 23 -16.03 -8.31 -17.78
N ASP A 24 -15.47 -7.13 -18.02
CA ASP A 24 -15.01 -6.66 -19.33
C ASP A 24 -13.62 -7.25 -19.71
N GLY A 25 -13.50 -8.58 -19.60
CA GLY A 25 -12.24 -9.29 -19.82
C GLY A 25 -12.45 -10.66 -20.45
N ALA A 26 -11.39 -11.22 -21.03
CA ALA A 26 -11.43 -12.54 -21.62
C ALA A 26 -11.70 -13.63 -20.56
N ILE A 27 -12.86 -14.27 -20.63
CA ILE A 27 -13.23 -15.41 -19.79
C ILE A 27 -12.71 -16.69 -20.47
N ILE A 28 -11.63 -17.25 -19.94
CA ILE A 28 -11.08 -18.53 -20.41
C ILE A 28 -11.86 -19.66 -19.73
N GLN A 29 -12.66 -20.40 -20.50
CA GLN A 29 -13.32 -21.61 -20.00
C GLN A 29 -12.31 -22.76 -19.99
N LEU A 30 -11.94 -23.23 -18.80
CA LEU A 30 -11.11 -24.42 -18.64
C LEU A 30 -11.91 -25.67 -19.05
N PRO A 31 -11.27 -26.66 -19.72
CA PRO A 31 -11.84 -27.99 -19.93
C PRO A 31 -12.36 -28.58 -18.62
N GLU A 32 -13.45 -29.33 -18.62
CA GLU A 32 -14.10 -29.80 -17.39
C GLU A 32 -13.13 -30.56 -16.46
N GLN A 33 -12.27 -31.41 -17.03
CA GLN A 33 -11.24 -32.15 -16.30
C GLN A 33 -10.17 -31.27 -15.64
N GLU A 34 -9.97 -30.02 -16.10
CA GLU A 34 -9.03 -29.06 -15.53
C GLU A 34 -9.70 -28.11 -14.52
N GLN A 35 -11.02 -28.13 -14.39
CA GLN A 35 -11.73 -27.24 -13.46
C GLN A 35 -11.39 -27.60 -12.01
N PRO A 36 -10.98 -26.64 -11.15
CA PRO A 36 -10.47 -26.94 -9.80
C PRO A 36 -11.40 -27.79 -8.94
N HIS A 37 -12.72 -27.62 -9.09
CA HIS A 37 -13.70 -28.39 -8.35
C HIS A 37 -13.78 -29.87 -8.78
N ARG A 38 -13.52 -30.17 -10.07
CA ARG A 38 -13.42 -31.54 -10.60
C ARG A 38 -12.12 -32.21 -10.17
N LEU A 39 -11.01 -31.48 -10.20
CA LEU A 39 -9.72 -31.96 -9.69
C LEU A 39 -9.82 -32.36 -8.21
N VAL A 40 -10.40 -31.50 -7.36
CA VAL A 40 -10.65 -31.80 -5.93
C VAL A 40 -11.63 -32.97 -5.73
N GLN A 41 -12.64 -33.13 -6.59
CA GLN A 41 -13.52 -34.31 -6.54
C GLN A 41 -12.74 -35.58 -6.89
N THR A 42 -11.95 -35.58 -7.98
CA THR A 42 -11.17 -36.74 -8.45
C THR A 42 -10.17 -37.20 -7.39
N GLU A 43 -9.46 -36.26 -6.76
CA GLU A 43 -8.54 -36.51 -5.66
C GLU A 43 -9.26 -37.14 -4.45
N LYS A 44 -10.39 -36.55 -4.00
CA LYS A 44 -11.17 -37.06 -2.86
C LYS A 44 -11.76 -38.46 -3.07
N HIS A 45 -12.06 -38.84 -4.31
CA HIS A 45 -12.60 -40.18 -4.62
C HIS A 45 -11.50 -41.22 -4.90
N GLY A 46 -10.21 -40.89 -4.71
CA GLY A 46 -9.10 -41.82 -4.92
C GLY A 46 -8.94 -42.27 -6.38
N GLN A 47 -9.47 -41.52 -7.34
CA GLN A 47 -9.42 -41.84 -8.76
C GLN A 47 -8.05 -41.46 -9.35
N HIS A 48 -7.00 -42.11 -8.87
CA HIS A 48 -5.60 -41.81 -9.16
C HIS A 48 -5.18 -41.98 -10.65
N ASN A 49 -6.01 -42.60 -11.49
CA ASN A 49 -5.65 -42.97 -12.86
C ASN A 49 -5.68 -41.80 -13.86
N THR A 50 -6.13 -40.61 -13.48
CA THR A 50 -6.07 -39.39 -14.31
C THR A 50 -5.20 -38.30 -13.69
N PHE A 51 -4.07 -38.68 -13.10
CA PHE A 51 -2.95 -37.76 -12.95
C PHE A 51 -2.41 -37.40 -14.34
N TYR A 52 -3.00 -36.35 -14.95
CA TYR A 52 -2.22 -35.52 -15.86
C TYR A 52 -1.00 -35.04 -15.06
N PRO A 53 0.23 -35.42 -15.45
CA PRO A 53 1.40 -34.99 -14.70
C PRO A 53 1.48 -33.48 -14.84
N TRP A 54 1.24 -32.77 -13.73
CA TRP A 54 1.50 -31.33 -13.65
C TRP A 54 2.91 -31.10 -14.19
N PRO A 55 3.11 -30.19 -15.16
CA PRO A 55 4.42 -29.99 -15.76
C PRO A 55 5.43 -29.69 -14.66
N THR A 56 6.52 -30.45 -14.62
CA THR A 56 7.54 -30.38 -13.55
C THR A 56 7.86 -28.94 -13.24
N ALA A 57 7.56 -28.50 -12.02
CA ALA A 57 7.50 -27.08 -11.70
C ALA A 57 8.88 -26.41 -11.87
N GLN A 58 9.05 -25.67 -12.95
CA GLN A 58 10.31 -25.02 -13.30
C GLN A 58 10.48 -23.70 -12.55
N ARG A 59 11.69 -23.15 -12.55
CA ARG A 59 11.93 -21.77 -12.13
C ARG A 59 12.16 -20.93 -13.38
N PRO A 60 11.47 -19.80 -13.56
CA PRO A 60 10.70 -19.04 -12.56
C PRO A 60 9.17 -19.14 -12.76
N THR A 61 8.61 -20.35 -12.94
CA THR A 61 7.15 -20.54 -13.10
C THR A 61 6.38 -19.83 -11.96
N PRO A 62 5.29 -19.10 -12.25
CA PRO A 62 4.48 -18.47 -11.22
C PRO A 62 3.83 -19.55 -10.33
N ALA A 63 4.00 -19.44 -9.02
CA ALA A 63 3.25 -20.24 -8.05
C ALA A 63 1.83 -19.68 -7.82
N PHE A 64 1.70 -18.35 -7.87
CA PHE A 64 0.41 -17.67 -7.70
C PHE A 64 0.31 -16.48 -8.64
N ILE A 65 -0.90 -16.19 -9.11
CA ILE A 65 -1.25 -14.96 -9.83
C ILE A 65 -2.35 -14.29 -9.02
N LEU A 66 -2.13 -13.05 -8.58
CA LEU A 66 -3.08 -12.29 -7.76
C LEU A 66 -3.30 -10.92 -8.38
N GLN A 67 -4.45 -10.31 -8.12
CA GLN A 67 -4.73 -8.94 -8.54
C GLN A 67 -4.33 -7.94 -7.45
N SER A 68 -3.76 -6.80 -7.83
CA SER A 68 -3.66 -5.64 -6.94
C SER A 68 -5.05 -5.06 -6.65
N SER A 69 -5.17 -4.14 -5.69
CA SER A 69 -6.39 -3.34 -5.60
C SER A 69 -6.51 -2.43 -6.83
N GLY A 70 -7.74 -2.22 -7.30
CA GLY A 70 -8.09 -1.25 -8.35
C GLY A 70 -8.26 0.19 -7.84
N THR A 71 -7.69 0.52 -6.68
CA THR A 71 -7.88 1.80 -5.98
C THR A 71 -7.10 2.96 -6.59
N THR A 72 -6.23 2.66 -7.56
CA THR A 72 -5.32 3.60 -8.24
C THR A 72 -5.30 3.30 -9.75
N GLY A 73 -6.48 3.06 -10.33
CA GLY A 73 -6.64 2.59 -11.71
C GLY A 73 -6.81 1.07 -11.83
N VAL A 74 -6.50 0.52 -12.99
CA VAL A 74 -6.78 -0.89 -13.34
C VAL A 74 -6.02 -1.87 -12.41
N PRO A 75 -6.68 -2.90 -11.85
CA PRO A 75 -6.02 -3.98 -11.09
C PRO A 75 -4.91 -4.65 -11.88
N LYS A 76 -3.70 -4.73 -11.29
CA LYS A 76 -2.51 -5.32 -11.92
C LYS A 76 -2.44 -6.82 -11.64
N LEU A 77 -2.16 -7.64 -12.66
CA LEU A 77 -1.96 -9.09 -12.51
C LEU A 77 -0.55 -9.42 -11.99
N LEU A 78 -0.39 -9.46 -10.68
CA LEU A 78 0.87 -9.75 -10.01
C LEU A 78 1.20 -11.25 -10.06
N ARG A 79 2.21 -11.61 -10.85
CA ARG A 79 2.76 -12.98 -10.93
C ARG A 79 3.85 -13.20 -9.88
N PHE A 80 3.65 -14.13 -8.96
CA PHE A 80 4.61 -14.47 -7.92
C PHE A 80 5.35 -15.77 -8.26
N SER A 81 6.66 -15.70 -8.49
CA SER A 81 7.50 -16.85 -8.84
C SER A 81 7.55 -17.91 -7.74
N LEU A 82 7.54 -19.18 -8.13
CA LEU A 82 7.73 -20.34 -7.26
C LEU A 82 9.01 -20.23 -6.42
N TYR A 83 10.09 -19.70 -6.99
CA TYR A 83 11.36 -19.48 -6.28
C TYR A 83 11.20 -18.65 -4.99
N PHE A 84 10.37 -17.61 -5.04
CA PHE A 84 10.14 -16.73 -3.90
C PHE A 84 9.49 -17.49 -2.74
N TYR A 85 8.48 -18.30 -3.02
CA TYR A 85 7.74 -19.04 -2.00
C TYR A 85 8.49 -20.31 -1.53
N THR A 86 9.15 -21.07 -2.41
CA THR A 86 9.80 -22.34 -2.01
C THR A 86 11.17 -22.15 -1.35
N ILE A 87 12.01 -21.21 -1.83
CA ILE A 87 13.36 -21.00 -1.29
C ILE A 87 13.43 -19.70 -0.49
N GLY A 88 13.05 -18.58 -1.11
CA GLY A 88 13.24 -17.25 -0.51
C GLY A 88 12.52 -17.09 0.83
N LEU A 89 11.27 -17.52 0.90
CA LEU A 89 10.46 -17.41 2.11
C LEU A 89 10.89 -18.38 3.20
N ALA A 90 11.23 -19.63 2.87
CA ALA A 90 11.69 -20.62 3.85
C ALA A 90 12.98 -20.16 4.56
N ASN A 91 14.02 -19.79 3.79
CA ASN A 91 15.29 -19.32 4.33
C ASN A 91 15.15 -18.06 5.19
N HIS A 92 14.32 -17.10 4.75
CA HIS A 92 14.07 -15.87 5.51
C HIS A 92 13.27 -16.12 6.80
N ARG A 93 12.54 -17.24 6.92
CA ARG A 93 11.63 -17.53 8.03
C ARG A 93 12.13 -18.56 9.02
N GLN A 94 13.14 -19.38 8.70
CA GLN A 94 13.91 -20.12 9.73
C GLN A 94 14.39 -19.18 10.84
N ASN A 95 14.82 -17.96 10.48
CA ASN A 95 15.18 -16.88 11.41
C ASN A 95 14.00 -16.27 12.21
N GLN A 96 12.75 -16.57 11.87
CA GLN A 96 11.60 -16.24 12.72
C GLN A 96 11.27 -17.36 13.71
N PHE A 97 11.48 -18.61 13.33
CA PHE A 97 11.29 -19.75 14.24
C PHE A 97 12.45 -19.93 15.22
N SER A 98 13.66 -19.45 14.90
CA SER A 98 14.73 -19.34 15.91
C SER A 98 14.38 -18.33 17.01
N LEU A 99 13.67 -17.24 16.70
CA LEU A 99 13.13 -16.30 17.70
C LEU A 99 11.99 -16.90 18.54
N ALA A 100 11.30 -17.92 18.01
CA ALA A 100 10.27 -18.69 18.72
C ALA A 100 10.85 -19.69 19.74
N ARG A 101 12.17 -19.89 19.78
CA ARG A 101 12.86 -20.74 20.79
C ARG A 101 13.14 -20.03 22.11
N LEU A 102 12.76 -18.76 22.26
CA LEU A 102 12.88 -18.04 23.53
C LEU A 102 11.78 -18.49 24.49
N SER A 103 12.14 -18.68 25.77
CA SER A 103 11.34 -19.20 26.89
C SER A 103 10.16 -18.34 27.34
N ARG A 104 9.57 -17.56 26.42
CA ARG A 104 8.56 -16.53 26.71
C ARG A 104 7.15 -17.09 26.90
N THR A 105 6.84 -18.25 26.34
CA THR A 105 5.51 -18.85 26.40
C THR A 105 5.57 -20.38 26.36
N TYR A 106 4.55 -21.03 26.91
CA TYR A 106 4.29 -22.47 26.75
C TYR A 106 3.74 -22.82 25.35
N LYS A 107 3.23 -21.84 24.60
CA LYS A 107 2.62 -22.05 23.28
C LYS A 107 3.67 -22.33 22.21
N SER A 108 3.74 -23.57 21.76
CA SER A 108 4.63 -24.03 20.69
C SER A 108 3.91 -24.01 19.33
N PRO A 109 4.61 -23.71 18.22
CA PRO A 109 4.02 -23.70 16.89
C PRO A 109 3.68 -25.11 16.37
N TYR A 110 4.02 -26.17 17.11
CA TYR A 110 3.63 -27.55 16.80
C TYR A 110 2.37 -28.01 17.54
N THR A 111 2.02 -27.36 18.65
CA THR A 111 0.87 -27.75 19.50
C THR A 111 -0.30 -26.77 19.43
N HIS A 112 -0.06 -25.50 19.10
CA HIS A 112 -1.10 -24.49 19.03
C HIS A 112 -1.11 -23.87 17.61
N PRO A 113 -2.27 -23.81 16.92
CA PRO A 113 -2.33 -23.35 15.53
C PRO A 113 -2.01 -21.86 15.39
N ARG A 114 -1.57 -21.47 14.19
CA ARG A 114 -1.61 -20.05 13.78
C ARG A 114 -3.01 -19.73 13.24
N LEU A 115 -3.70 -18.77 13.86
CA LEU A 115 -4.93 -18.18 13.31
C LEU A 115 -4.57 -17.15 12.23
N VAL A 116 -5.07 -17.37 11.01
CA VAL A 116 -4.85 -16.53 9.84
C VAL A 116 -6.17 -15.90 9.41
N LEU A 117 -6.25 -14.58 9.62
CA LEU A 117 -7.41 -13.73 9.38
C LEU A 117 -7.09 -12.82 8.20
N VAL A 118 -6.72 -13.39 7.05
CA VAL A 118 -6.53 -12.66 5.80
C VAL A 118 -7.17 -13.44 4.65
N PRO A 119 -7.94 -12.81 3.75
CA PRO A 119 -8.59 -13.50 2.65
C PRO A 119 -7.60 -14.14 1.66
N PHE A 120 -8.04 -15.21 0.99
CA PHE A 120 -7.22 -15.95 0.02
C PHE A 120 -6.81 -15.13 -1.21
N TYR A 121 -7.50 -14.04 -1.51
CA TYR A 121 -7.12 -13.13 -2.60
C TYR A 121 -5.99 -12.14 -2.19
N TRP A 122 -5.46 -12.22 -0.96
CA TRP A 122 -4.31 -11.42 -0.54
C TRP A 122 -3.00 -12.23 -0.47
N PRO A 123 -1.86 -11.68 -0.94
CA PRO A 123 -0.55 -12.35 -0.91
C PRO A 123 -0.02 -12.64 0.51
N SER A 124 -0.56 -11.94 1.51
CA SER A 124 -0.30 -12.22 2.92
C SER A 124 -0.82 -13.60 3.34
N PHE A 125 -1.94 -14.08 2.79
CA PHE A 125 -2.45 -15.43 3.07
C PHE A 125 -1.46 -16.50 2.62
N TYR A 126 -1.03 -16.47 1.35
CA TYR A 126 -0.04 -17.42 0.82
C TYR A 126 1.30 -17.34 1.55
N THR A 127 1.67 -16.15 2.05
CA THR A 127 2.84 -16.02 2.93
C THR A 127 2.70 -16.84 4.20
N TYR A 128 1.53 -16.88 4.83
CA TYR A 128 1.29 -17.73 6.00
C TYR A 128 1.16 -19.21 5.61
N LEU A 129 0.37 -19.55 4.58
CA LEU A 129 0.16 -20.92 4.11
C LEU A 129 1.49 -21.61 3.77
N VAL A 130 2.34 -20.98 2.95
CA VAL A 130 3.61 -21.58 2.52
C VAL A 130 4.58 -21.74 3.69
N ILE A 131 4.61 -20.78 4.63
CA ILE A 131 5.38 -20.95 5.88
C ILE A 131 4.90 -22.18 6.64
N THR A 132 3.58 -22.25 6.88
CA THR A 132 2.92 -23.32 7.64
C THR A 132 3.20 -24.70 7.04
N LEU A 133 3.08 -24.84 5.71
CA LEU A 133 3.39 -26.06 4.98
C LEU A 133 4.87 -26.41 5.07
N ALA A 134 5.78 -25.45 4.84
CA ALA A 134 7.21 -25.66 4.87
C ALA A 134 7.76 -26.02 6.28
N THR A 135 7.04 -25.66 7.35
CA THR A 135 7.41 -26.00 8.74
C THR A 135 6.59 -27.12 9.38
N GLY A 136 5.63 -27.71 8.68
CA GLY A 136 4.76 -28.77 9.24
C GLY A 136 3.97 -28.34 10.48
N THR A 137 3.65 -27.05 10.59
CA THR A 137 2.93 -26.46 11.74
C THR A 137 1.43 -26.35 11.44
N PRO A 138 0.51 -26.42 12.41
CA PRO A 138 -0.92 -26.27 12.15
C PRO A 138 -1.31 -24.80 11.91
N MET A 139 -2.27 -24.59 11.01
CA MET A 139 -2.87 -23.29 10.70
C MET A 139 -4.39 -23.41 10.74
N ALA A 140 -5.02 -22.54 11.51
CA ALA A 140 -6.45 -22.26 11.38
C ALA A 140 -6.60 -21.02 10.49
N PHE A 141 -7.46 -21.09 9.49
CA PHE A 141 -7.79 -19.95 8.65
C PHE A 141 -9.30 -19.81 8.60
N ALA A 142 -9.77 -18.57 8.51
CA ALA A 142 -11.20 -18.28 8.42
C ALA A 142 -11.57 -17.93 6.98
N TYR A 143 -12.64 -18.56 6.49
CA TYR A 143 -13.25 -18.23 5.21
C TYR A 143 -14.25 -17.09 5.41
N PHE A 144 -14.10 -16.01 4.65
CA PHE A 144 -14.97 -14.84 4.72
C PHE A 144 -15.53 -14.51 3.34
N MET A 145 -16.86 -14.45 3.22
CA MET A 145 -17.51 -13.88 2.04
C MET A 145 -17.35 -12.35 1.98
N ASP A 146 -17.34 -11.71 3.14
CA ASP A 146 -17.14 -10.27 3.29
C ASP A 146 -16.24 -10.04 4.51
N VAL A 147 -14.99 -9.67 4.24
CA VAL A 147 -13.97 -9.43 5.26
C VAL A 147 -14.29 -8.22 6.16
N LEU A 148 -15.14 -7.29 5.70
CA LEU A 148 -15.53 -6.10 6.44
C LEU A 148 -16.57 -6.40 7.53
N ARG A 149 -17.26 -7.56 7.46
CA ARG A 149 -18.22 -8.05 8.47
C ARG A 149 -17.58 -8.81 9.62
N LEU A 150 -16.26 -9.03 9.57
CA LEU A 150 -15.53 -9.59 10.71
C LEU A 150 -15.50 -8.55 11.84
N THR A 151 -15.95 -8.95 13.03
CA THR A 151 -15.90 -8.12 14.24
C THR A 151 -14.73 -8.52 15.12
N GLY A 152 -14.18 -7.57 15.89
CA GLY A 152 -13.12 -7.88 16.85
C GLY A 152 -13.52 -8.94 17.88
N ASN A 153 -14.79 -8.99 18.28
CA ASN A 153 -15.29 -10.00 19.21
C ASN A 153 -15.14 -11.42 18.62
N LYS A 154 -15.50 -11.64 17.35
CA LYS A 154 -15.31 -12.94 16.67
C LYS A 154 -13.83 -13.32 16.55
N ILE A 155 -12.95 -12.34 16.33
CA ILE A 155 -11.50 -12.57 16.31
C ILE A 155 -11.01 -13.11 17.65
N VAL A 156 -11.46 -12.52 18.76
CA VAL A 156 -11.11 -12.96 20.12
C VAL A 156 -11.72 -14.32 20.44
N GLU A 157 -13.02 -14.51 20.14
CA GLU A 157 -13.75 -15.76 20.32
C GLU A 157 -13.04 -16.95 19.65
N TRP A 158 -12.70 -16.83 18.36
CA TRP A 158 -11.98 -17.89 17.63
C TRP A 158 -10.55 -18.09 18.13
N ALA A 159 -9.86 -17.01 18.51
CA ALA A 159 -8.50 -17.12 19.03
C ALA A 159 -8.47 -17.91 20.36
N LEU A 160 -9.45 -17.67 21.24
CA LEU A 160 -9.62 -18.40 22.50
C LEU A 160 -10.11 -19.83 22.27
N ALA A 161 -11.14 -20.04 21.45
CA ALA A 161 -11.74 -21.36 21.21
C ALA A 161 -10.78 -22.37 20.55
N LEU A 162 -9.85 -21.87 19.73
CA LEU A 162 -8.79 -22.68 19.09
C LEU A 162 -7.46 -22.65 19.86
N ASP A 163 -7.44 -22.02 21.04
CA ASP A 163 -6.29 -21.70 21.88
C ASP A 163 -5.02 -21.29 21.10
N VAL A 164 -5.14 -20.38 20.13
CA VAL A 164 -4.10 -20.24 19.10
C VAL A 164 -2.74 -19.80 19.66
N GLY A 165 -1.68 -20.32 19.04
CA GLY A 165 -0.29 -19.98 19.37
C GLY A 165 0.17 -18.68 18.71
N ALA A 166 -0.42 -18.36 17.56
CA ALA A 166 -0.07 -17.16 16.81
C ALA A 166 -1.27 -16.56 16.07
N ILE A 167 -1.25 -15.25 15.82
CA ILE A 167 -2.25 -14.53 15.05
C ILE A 167 -1.56 -13.78 13.89
N GLY A 168 -2.11 -13.96 12.68
CA GLY A 168 -1.76 -13.22 11.47
C GLY A 168 -2.99 -12.52 10.91
N CYS A 169 -3.02 -11.18 10.93
CA CYS A 169 -4.17 -10.38 10.49
C CYS A 169 -3.74 -9.04 9.89
N THR A 170 -4.68 -8.15 9.56
CA THR A 170 -4.34 -6.74 9.23
C THR A 170 -4.42 -5.83 10.45
N SER A 171 -3.69 -4.71 10.42
CA SER A 171 -3.85 -3.67 11.45
C SER A 171 -5.28 -3.07 11.43
N GLY A 172 -5.99 -3.14 10.30
CA GLY A 172 -7.42 -2.80 10.20
C GLY A 172 -8.29 -3.69 11.09
N MET A 173 -8.16 -5.01 10.96
CA MET A 173 -8.91 -5.99 11.76
C MET A 173 -8.56 -5.94 13.24
N PHE A 174 -7.26 -5.84 13.57
CA PHE A 174 -6.85 -5.83 14.98
C PHE A 174 -7.38 -4.59 15.73
N ARG A 175 -7.52 -3.45 15.03
CA ARG A 175 -8.17 -2.24 15.57
C ARG A 175 -9.67 -2.34 15.81
N GLN A 176 -10.34 -3.36 15.26
CA GLN A 176 -11.76 -3.61 15.53
C GLN A 176 -11.96 -4.38 16.85
N ILE A 177 -10.89 -4.85 17.49
CA ILE A 177 -10.96 -5.44 18.84
C ILE A 177 -11.10 -4.30 19.85
N PRO A 178 -12.20 -4.22 20.63
CA PRO A 178 -12.35 -3.19 21.65
C PRO A 178 -11.23 -3.25 22.69
N GLU A 179 -10.78 -2.10 23.21
CA GLU A 179 -9.72 -2.06 24.23
C GLU A 179 -10.08 -2.90 25.46
N ALA A 180 -11.34 -2.82 25.94
CA ALA A 180 -11.83 -3.67 27.03
C ALA A 180 -11.66 -5.19 26.76
N MET A 181 -11.84 -5.65 25.51
CA MET A 181 -11.61 -7.07 25.16
C MET A 181 -10.12 -7.43 25.19
N LEU A 182 -9.23 -6.51 24.79
CA LEU A 182 -7.78 -6.70 24.92
C LEU A 182 -7.35 -6.72 26.40
N GLU A 183 -8.01 -5.95 27.26
CA GLU A 183 -7.78 -5.95 28.71
C GLU A 183 -8.23 -7.27 29.36
N THR A 184 -9.51 -7.63 29.17
CA THR A 184 -10.12 -8.87 29.70
C THR A 184 -9.34 -10.12 29.29
N HIS A 185 -8.80 -10.16 28.07
CA HIS A 185 -8.04 -11.30 27.56
C HIS A 185 -6.53 -11.04 27.46
N SER A 186 -5.99 -10.09 28.22
CA SER A 186 -4.58 -9.67 28.10
C SER A 186 -3.58 -10.78 28.40
N GLU A 187 -3.88 -11.71 29.32
CA GLU A 187 -3.05 -12.90 29.58
C GLU A 187 -2.96 -13.82 28.36
N PHE A 188 -4.09 -14.10 27.71
CA PHE A 188 -4.12 -14.87 26.48
C PHE A 188 -3.27 -14.20 25.39
N PHE A 189 -3.44 -12.89 25.17
CA PHE A 189 -2.64 -12.16 24.18
C PHE A 189 -1.15 -12.10 24.52
N ARG A 190 -0.78 -12.08 25.80
CA ARG A 190 0.61 -12.18 26.28
C ARG A 190 1.20 -13.59 26.11
N SER A 191 0.37 -14.63 26.17
CA SER A 191 0.77 -16.03 25.93
C SER A 191 1.04 -16.35 24.45
N LEU A 192 0.65 -15.49 23.50
CA LEU A 192 0.89 -15.74 22.09
C LEU A 192 2.39 -15.81 21.78
N LEU A 193 2.79 -16.90 21.14
CA LEU A 193 4.12 -17.05 20.54
C LEU A 193 4.37 -15.97 19.49
N SER A 194 3.34 -15.64 18.70
CA SER A 194 3.47 -14.55 17.74
C SER A 194 2.17 -13.83 17.40
N LEU A 195 2.13 -12.52 17.67
CA LEU A 195 1.17 -11.59 17.08
C LEU A 195 1.85 -10.82 15.94
N SER A 196 1.27 -10.89 14.74
CA SER A 196 1.77 -10.21 13.55
C SER A 196 0.65 -9.61 12.71
N PHE A 197 0.81 -8.34 12.34
CA PHE A 197 -0.16 -7.64 11.50
C PHE A 197 0.49 -6.56 10.62
N GLY A 198 -0.23 -6.13 9.60
CA GLY A 198 0.23 -5.15 8.62
C GLY A 198 -0.88 -4.75 7.65
N GLY A 199 -0.51 -4.28 6.47
CA GLY A 199 -1.45 -3.87 5.42
C GLY A 199 -2.12 -2.50 5.63
N SER A 200 -2.04 -1.93 6.84
CA SER A 200 -2.39 -0.53 7.09
C SER A 200 -1.49 0.09 8.17
N ALA A 201 -1.50 1.41 8.25
CA ALA A 201 -0.89 2.16 9.35
C ALA A 201 -1.41 1.68 10.72
N MET A 202 -0.59 1.91 11.74
CA MET A 202 -0.91 1.76 13.15
C MET A 202 -1.16 3.14 13.72
N ASP A 203 -2.24 3.34 14.46
CA ASP A 203 -2.44 4.57 15.23
C ASP A 203 -1.75 4.49 16.61
N VAL A 204 -1.58 5.67 17.22
CA VAL A 204 -0.91 5.84 18.51
C VAL A 204 -1.69 5.14 19.62
N ALA A 205 -3.03 5.18 19.58
CA ALA A 205 -3.89 4.60 20.61
C ALA A 205 -3.68 3.09 20.72
N LEU A 206 -3.85 2.32 19.63
CA LEU A 206 -3.62 0.88 19.66
C LEU A 206 -2.17 0.52 20.01
N SER A 207 -1.19 1.31 19.56
CA SER A 207 0.21 1.10 19.96
C SER A 207 0.40 1.22 21.47
N HIS A 208 -0.18 2.26 22.08
CA HIS A 208 -0.11 2.50 23.53
C HIS A 208 -0.87 1.44 24.32
N THR A 209 -2.07 1.02 23.88
CA THR A 209 -2.82 -0.09 24.50
C THR A 209 -1.99 -1.38 24.52
N LEU A 210 -1.37 -1.75 23.40
CA LEU A 210 -0.54 -2.97 23.32
C LEU A 210 0.71 -2.89 24.21
N GLU A 211 1.33 -1.72 24.33
CA GLU A 211 2.47 -1.47 25.21
C GLU A 211 2.06 -1.54 26.70
N ARG A 212 1.00 -0.82 27.08
CA ARG A 212 0.41 -0.80 28.43
C ARG A 212 0.02 -2.20 28.91
N LEU A 213 -0.61 -3.00 28.04
CA LEU A 213 -0.99 -4.39 28.32
C LEU A 213 0.16 -5.39 28.14
N LYS A 214 1.37 -4.93 27.79
CA LYS A 214 2.59 -5.71 27.55
C LYS A 214 2.41 -6.83 26.51
N ILE A 215 1.45 -6.67 25.58
CA ILE A 215 1.13 -7.64 24.55
C ILE A 215 2.26 -7.65 23.49
N PRO A 216 2.92 -8.80 23.25
CA PRO A 216 4.01 -8.89 22.29
C PRO A 216 3.55 -8.82 20.83
N VAL A 217 3.77 -7.70 20.16
CA VAL A 217 3.77 -7.70 18.69
C VAL A 217 5.13 -8.18 18.21
N THR A 218 5.20 -9.40 17.69
CA THR A 218 6.45 -9.97 17.16
C THR A 218 6.94 -9.18 15.95
N VAL A 219 6.01 -8.85 15.04
CA VAL A 219 6.30 -8.04 13.85
C VAL A 219 5.05 -7.30 13.39
N LYS A 220 5.03 -5.96 13.52
CA LYS A 220 4.23 -5.10 12.64
C LYS A 220 4.99 -4.96 11.32
N ARG A 221 4.31 -5.06 10.17
CA ARG A 221 4.96 -5.00 8.83
C ARG A 221 4.33 -3.93 7.95
N ILE A 222 5.17 -3.14 7.27
CA ILE A 222 4.78 -2.51 6.01
C ILE A 222 5.27 -3.41 4.87
N TRP A 223 4.36 -3.63 3.94
CA TRP A 223 4.43 -4.55 2.82
C TRP A 223 3.75 -3.87 1.63
N SER A 224 4.28 -4.06 0.42
CA SER A 224 3.50 -3.93 -0.82
C SER A 224 3.48 -5.28 -1.52
N SER A 225 2.51 -5.50 -2.41
CA SER A 225 2.38 -6.78 -3.10
C SER A 225 3.52 -7.05 -4.09
N GLU A 226 4.14 -5.99 -4.60
CA GLU A 226 5.25 -5.97 -5.56
C GLU A 226 6.62 -6.07 -4.87
N LEU A 227 6.76 -5.43 -3.71
CA LEU A 227 8.03 -5.31 -2.98
C LEU A 227 8.17 -6.32 -1.84
N GLY A 228 7.07 -6.97 -1.46
CA GLY A 228 6.94 -7.77 -0.26
C GLY A 228 7.13 -6.94 1.01
N ASN A 229 7.62 -7.55 2.10
CA ASN A 229 7.91 -6.84 3.34
C ASN A 229 9.10 -5.87 3.15
N ILE A 230 8.97 -4.62 3.62
CA ILE A 230 9.97 -3.55 3.51
C ILE A 230 10.41 -3.08 4.90
N LEU A 231 9.45 -2.66 5.73
CA LEU A 231 9.69 -2.14 7.08
C LEU A 231 9.05 -3.01 8.16
N ILE A 232 9.63 -3.00 9.35
CA ILE A 232 9.13 -3.71 10.53
C ILE A 232 9.21 -2.89 11.82
N ALA A 233 8.29 -3.15 12.75
CA ALA A 233 8.47 -2.84 14.18
C ALA A 233 8.43 -4.15 14.98
N ARG A 234 9.34 -4.28 15.96
CA ARG A 234 9.44 -5.43 16.88
C ARG A 234 9.31 -5.04 18.37
N LYS A 235 9.18 -3.74 18.64
CA LYS A 235 9.08 -3.13 19.97
C LYS A 235 8.14 -1.92 19.84
N ALA A 236 7.58 -1.49 20.97
CA ALA A 236 6.88 -0.24 21.06
C ALA A 236 7.87 0.96 20.97
N PRO A 237 7.40 2.15 20.53
CA PRO A 237 6.07 2.38 19.97
C PRO A 237 5.97 1.76 18.56
N TYR A 238 4.91 0.99 18.32
CA TYR A 238 4.73 0.27 17.06
C TYR A 238 4.37 1.20 15.89
N THR A 239 4.25 2.51 16.12
CA THR A 239 4.20 3.54 15.08
C THR A 239 5.52 3.67 14.35
N HIS A 240 6.66 3.59 15.06
CA HIS A 240 8.01 3.68 14.50
C HIS A 240 8.40 2.39 13.78
N LEU A 241 8.94 2.53 12.56
CA LEU A 241 9.23 1.42 11.66
C LEU A 241 10.67 1.47 11.18
N THR A 242 11.30 0.31 11.05
CA THR A 242 12.72 0.15 10.69
C THR A 242 12.90 -0.73 9.46
N PRO A 243 13.93 -0.49 8.62
CA PRO A 243 14.26 -1.39 7.51
C PRO A 243 14.44 -2.86 7.91
N LEU A 244 13.85 -3.77 7.13
CA LEU A 244 13.98 -5.20 7.33
C LEU A 244 15.40 -5.68 6.95
N ARG A 245 16.30 -5.79 7.94
CA ARG A 245 17.72 -6.20 7.78
C ARG A 245 18.02 -7.44 6.93
N ALA A 246 17.04 -8.32 6.72
CA ALA A 246 17.19 -9.56 5.93
C ALA A 246 16.76 -9.39 4.45
N LYS A 247 16.72 -8.14 3.99
CA LYS A 247 16.81 -7.70 2.59
C LYS A 247 17.86 -6.57 2.55
N PRO A 248 18.46 -6.26 1.39
CA PRO A 248 19.17 -5.00 1.23
C PRO A 248 18.24 -3.85 1.66
N PRO A 249 18.70 -2.90 2.50
CA PRO A 249 17.85 -1.83 2.97
C PRO A 249 17.43 -0.94 1.78
N PRO A 250 16.20 -0.41 1.78
CA PRO A 250 15.87 0.69 0.87
C PRO A 250 16.82 1.86 1.13
N LEU A 251 17.15 2.62 0.08
CA LEU A 251 17.75 3.93 0.26
C LEU A 251 16.71 4.83 0.94
N VAL A 252 17.13 5.55 1.97
CA VAL A 252 16.23 6.34 2.82
C VAL A 252 16.49 7.81 2.55
N ARG A 253 15.57 8.49 1.84
CA ARG A 253 15.63 9.94 1.63
C ARG A 253 14.83 10.64 2.75
N PRO A 254 15.46 11.44 3.63
CA PRO A 254 14.72 12.22 4.61
C PRO A 254 13.84 13.25 3.90
N ILE A 255 12.57 13.36 4.29
CA ILE A 255 11.64 14.41 3.82
C ILE A 255 11.12 15.28 4.98
N SER A 256 11.67 15.08 6.18
CA SER A 256 11.53 16.02 7.29
C SER A 256 12.71 15.94 8.24
N GLU A 257 12.89 17.00 9.01
CA GLU A 257 13.63 16.97 10.26
C GLU A 257 13.10 15.92 11.25
N TYR A 258 13.94 15.60 12.23
CA TYR A 258 13.57 14.76 13.36
C TYR A 258 12.55 15.47 14.28
N GLY A 259 11.49 14.75 14.64
CA GLY A 259 10.57 15.14 15.69
C GLY A 259 11.13 14.86 17.09
N PRO A 260 10.45 15.36 18.15
CA PRO A 260 10.90 15.18 19.54
C PRO A 260 11.01 13.72 20.00
N ASP A 261 10.33 12.79 19.33
CA ASP A 261 10.35 11.35 19.59
C ASP A 261 11.45 10.60 18.79
N GLY A 262 12.33 11.33 18.10
CA GLY A 262 13.36 10.77 17.23
C GLY A 262 12.84 10.17 15.91
N SER A 263 11.54 10.31 15.61
CA SER A 263 10.98 9.91 14.32
C SER A 263 11.18 11.00 13.26
N ARG A 264 11.17 10.63 11.97
CA ARG A 264 11.11 11.57 10.85
C ARG A 264 10.35 10.95 9.69
N TYR A 265 9.79 11.78 8.83
CA TYR A 265 9.22 11.33 7.57
C TYR A 265 10.35 11.03 6.57
N VAL A 266 10.23 9.92 5.87
CA VAL A 266 11.21 9.46 4.87
C VAL A 266 10.50 8.88 3.66
N GLU A 267 11.13 9.03 2.50
CA GLU A 267 10.88 8.16 1.35
C GLU A 267 11.80 6.95 1.37
N LEU A 268 11.33 5.88 0.73
CA LEU A 268 12.03 4.59 0.69
C LEU A 268 12.17 4.15 -0.77
N TRP A 269 13.40 4.18 -1.25
CA TRP A 269 13.73 3.83 -2.62
C TRP A 269 14.29 2.41 -2.66
N VAL A 270 13.67 1.52 -3.45
CA VAL A 270 14.08 0.11 -3.56
C VAL A 270 14.68 -0.11 -4.94
N LEU A 271 15.99 -0.32 -5.00
CA LEU A 271 16.69 -0.60 -6.26
C LEU A 271 16.24 -1.94 -6.84
N ALA A 272 16.02 -1.99 -8.15
CA ALA A 272 15.65 -3.23 -8.84
C ALA A 272 16.71 -4.33 -8.61
N SER A 273 17.99 -3.97 -8.74
CA SER A 273 19.15 -4.85 -8.55
C SER A 273 19.29 -5.41 -7.12
N SER A 274 18.78 -4.72 -6.10
CA SER A 274 18.84 -5.17 -4.71
C SER A 274 17.55 -5.90 -4.26
N SER A 275 16.47 -5.76 -5.01
CA SER A 275 15.21 -6.45 -4.78
C SER A 275 15.00 -7.59 -5.76
N VAL A 276 15.22 -8.82 -5.28
CA VAL A 276 14.87 -10.06 -5.98
C VAL A 276 13.40 -10.08 -6.42
N HIS A 277 12.49 -9.40 -5.71
CA HIS A 277 11.08 -9.31 -6.11
C HIS A 277 10.92 -8.43 -7.35
N ILE A 278 11.50 -7.22 -7.35
CA ILE A 278 11.46 -6.30 -8.50
C ILE A 278 12.16 -6.95 -9.70
N THR A 279 13.39 -7.46 -9.53
CA THR A 279 14.13 -8.16 -10.60
C THR A 279 13.30 -9.29 -11.22
N ASN A 280 12.64 -10.12 -10.40
CA ASN A 280 11.76 -11.18 -10.91
C ASN A 280 10.51 -10.64 -11.63
N HIS A 281 9.90 -9.54 -11.14
CA HIS A 281 8.76 -8.93 -11.81
C HIS A 281 9.15 -8.25 -13.14
N LEU A 282 10.32 -7.63 -13.23
CA LEU A 282 10.85 -7.06 -14.48
C LEU A 282 11.15 -8.15 -15.52
N ALA A 283 11.76 -9.26 -15.09
CA ALA A 283 12.14 -10.35 -16.01
C ALA A 283 10.96 -11.26 -16.41
N TYR A 284 9.98 -11.49 -15.53
CA TYR A 284 8.94 -12.53 -15.72
C TYR A 284 7.52 -12.10 -15.34
N GLY A 285 7.36 -10.93 -14.72
CA GLY A 285 6.14 -10.55 -14.00
C GLY A 285 4.93 -10.24 -14.88
N GLY A 286 5.14 -9.86 -16.14
CA GLY A 286 4.06 -9.44 -17.06
C GLY A 286 3.35 -8.15 -16.64
N VAL A 287 3.86 -7.46 -15.61
CA VAL A 287 3.37 -6.16 -15.13
C VAL A 287 4.40 -5.12 -15.54
N PRO A 288 4.02 -4.06 -16.29
CA PRO A 288 4.92 -2.95 -16.54
C PRO A 288 5.21 -2.23 -15.22
N ILE A 289 6.42 -2.43 -14.69
CA ILE A 289 6.96 -1.64 -13.59
C ILE A 289 7.76 -0.51 -14.21
N LYS A 290 7.23 0.72 -14.15
CA LYS A 290 8.02 1.93 -14.40
C LYS A 290 9.08 2.01 -13.29
N LEU A 291 10.35 2.02 -13.67
CA LEU A 291 11.44 2.36 -12.76
C LEU A 291 11.71 3.85 -12.91
N GLU A 292 11.77 4.56 -11.79
CA GLU A 292 12.20 5.95 -11.75
C GLU A 292 13.69 6.02 -11.45
N PRO A 293 14.43 6.99 -12.05
CA PRO A 293 15.80 7.25 -11.63
C PRO A 293 15.79 7.66 -10.16
N PHE A 294 16.76 7.18 -9.38
CA PHE A 294 16.94 7.68 -8.02
C PHE A 294 17.29 9.16 -8.09
N LEU A 295 16.67 9.97 -7.22
CA LEU A 295 16.82 11.42 -7.20
C LEU A 295 18.22 11.86 -6.72
N GLY A 296 19.17 11.76 -7.65
CA GLY A 296 20.49 12.40 -7.63
C GLY A 296 20.71 13.30 -8.87
N SER A 297 19.66 13.59 -9.64
CA SER A 297 19.66 14.50 -10.79
C SER A 297 18.36 15.32 -10.79
N GLU A 298 18.45 16.54 -10.24
CA GLU A 298 17.72 17.79 -10.57
C GLU A 298 16.18 17.80 -10.77
N THR A 299 15.47 16.70 -10.59
CA THR A 299 14.00 16.64 -10.70
C THR A 299 13.34 16.93 -9.34
N VAL A 300 12.40 17.87 -9.31
CA VAL A 300 11.67 18.26 -8.09
C VAL A 300 10.20 17.86 -8.20
N TYR A 301 9.64 17.29 -7.13
CA TYR A 301 8.23 16.92 -7.05
C TYR A 301 7.50 17.77 -6.01
N ILE A 302 6.41 18.41 -6.42
CA ILE A 302 5.42 19.05 -5.54
C ILE A 302 4.24 18.09 -5.40
N HIS A 303 3.88 17.72 -4.16
CA HIS A 303 2.84 16.73 -3.88
C HIS A 303 1.75 17.33 -2.97
N ALA A 304 0.56 17.57 -3.52
CA ALA A 304 -0.60 18.11 -2.80
C ALA A 304 -1.59 16.98 -2.44
N GLY A 305 -1.76 16.74 -1.14
CA GLY A 305 -2.29 15.51 -0.56
C GLY A 305 -1.18 14.73 0.18
N ARG A 306 -1.37 13.49 0.63
CA ARG A 306 -2.54 12.59 0.53
C ARG A 306 -2.76 11.85 1.87
N HIS A 307 -2.84 12.59 2.98
CA HIS A 307 -3.27 11.99 4.25
C HIS A 307 -4.26 12.89 4.99
N GLY A 308 -5.56 12.66 4.78
CA GLY A 308 -6.66 13.34 5.48
C GLY A 308 -7.27 14.54 4.74
N ASP A 309 -6.67 14.98 3.64
CA ASP A 309 -7.17 16.11 2.84
C ASP A 309 -8.10 15.62 1.70
N GLN A 310 -9.03 16.47 1.28
CA GLN A 310 -9.84 16.27 0.08
C GLN A 310 -9.38 17.28 -0.97
N LEU A 311 -8.82 16.82 -2.08
CA LEU A 311 -8.86 17.58 -3.33
C LEU A 311 -10.22 17.26 -3.97
N ARG A 312 -11.23 18.10 -3.76
CA ARG A 312 -12.45 18.08 -4.58
C ARG A 312 -12.23 19.02 -5.75
N LEU A 313 -12.39 18.51 -6.97
CA LEU A 313 -12.55 19.35 -8.16
C LEU A 313 -14.06 19.51 -8.35
N THR A 314 -14.56 20.71 -8.08
CA THR A 314 -15.98 21.06 -8.25
C THR A 314 -16.15 21.97 -9.45
N GLY A 315 -17.23 21.77 -10.21
CA GLY A 315 -17.54 22.51 -11.44
C GLY A 315 -18.46 21.74 -12.41
N LEU A 316 -18.39 20.41 -12.39
CA LEU A 316 -19.30 19.50 -13.10
C LEU A 316 -19.83 18.44 -12.11
N GLY A 317 -21.06 17.99 -12.29
CA GLY A 317 -21.82 17.29 -11.24
C GLY A 317 -21.38 15.84 -10.98
N VAL A 318 -20.49 15.63 -10.00
CA VAL A 318 -20.21 14.39 -9.22
C VAL A 318 -19.79 13.11 -9.99
N ALA A 319 -20.04 12.99 -11.29
CA ALA A 319 -19.62 11.87 -12.13
C ALA A 319 -18.63 12.34 -13.21
N ASP A 320 -17.55 11.57 -13.39
CA ASP A 320 -16.41 11.77 -14.27
C ASP A 320 -15.63 13.10 -14.14
N ILE A 321 -14.44 12.98 -13.55
CA ILE A 321 -13.32 13.90 -13.76
C ILE A 321 -12.48 13.32 -14.89
N ASP A 322 -12.40 14.03 -16.01
CA ASP A 322 -11.39 13.79 -17.04
C ASP A 322 -10.02 14.25 -16.50
N ALA A 323 -9.29 13.34 -15.84
CA ALA A 323 -8.00 13.67 -15.23
C ALA A 323 -7.00 14.29 -16.23
N PRO A 324 -6.82 13.74 -17.47
CA PRO A 324 -6.03 14.39 -18.52
C PRO A 324 -6.41 15.85 -18.82
N LEU A 325 -7.72 16.19 -18.85
CA LEU A 325 -8.16 17.57 -19.05
C LEU A 325 -7.69 18.49 -17.91
N TYR A 326 -7.83 18.05 -16.66
CA TYR A 326 -7.41 18.84 -15.49
C TYR A 326 -5.89 18.91 -15.34
N GLU A 327 -5.18 17.82 -15.62
CA GLU A 327 -3.71 17.77 -15.69
C GLU A 327 -3.21 18.77 -16.75
N GLY A 328 -3.76 18.74 -17.96
CA GLY A 328 -3.42 19.68 -19.03
C GLY A 328 -3.70 21.15 -18.66
N LEU A 329 -4.78 21.44 -17.95
CA LEU A 329 -5.08 22.78 -17.42
C LEU A 329 -4.07 23.21 -16.34
N PHE A 330 -3.73 22.33 -15.40
CA PHE A 330 -2.73 22.61 -14.36
C PHE A 330 -1.33 22.81 -14.95
N THR A 331 -0.90 21.95 -15.88
CA THR A 331 0.38 22.08 -16.61
C THR A 331 0.45 23.40 -17.36
N SER A 332 -0.61 23.76 -18.11
CA SER A 332 -0.66 25.01 -18.87
C SER A 332 -0.57 26.23 -17.97
N GLU A 333 -1.32 26.25 -16.88
CA GLU A 333 -1.37 27.38 -15.93
C GLU A 333 -0.07 27.50 -15.13
N ALA A 334 0.57 26.39 -14.75
CA ALA A 334 1.85 26.39 -14.07
C ALA A 334 2.98 26.85 -15.00
N ASN A 335 3.08 26.31 -16.22
CA ASN A 335 4.07 26.74 -17.21
C ASN A 335 3.91 28.22 -17.59
N ALA A 336 2.70 28.69 -17.87
CA ALA A 336 2.43 30.10 -18.21
C ALA A 336 2.86 31.10 -17.11
N ARG A 337 3.03 30.63 -15.87
CA ARG A 337 3.43 31.45 -14.71
C ARG A 337 4.89 31.28 -14.33
N MET A 338 5.52 30.14 -14.58
CA MET A 338 6.97 30.03 -14.48
C MET A 338 7.67 30.85 -15.57
N VAL A 339 7.07 30.95 -16.77
CA VAL A 339 7.51 31.91 -17.81
C VAL A 339 7.41 33.38 -17.35
N GLN A 340 6.57 33.71 -16.36
CA GLN A 340 6.47 35.06 -15.78
C GLN A 340 7.43 35.30 -14.59
N LEU A 341 8.14 34.27 -14.15
CA LEU A 341 9.14 34.36 -13.08
C LEU A 341 10.52 34.46 -13.74
N ASP A 342 10.84 35.67 -14.22
CA ASP A 342 12.07 35.98 -14.96
C ASP A 342 13.32 35.26 -14.43
N GLY A 343 14.05 34.61 -15.34
CA GLY A 343 15.40 34.10 -15.10
C GLY A 343 15.51 32.77 -14.34
N ARG A 344 14.50 31.89 -14.42
CA ARG A 344 14.57 30.56 -13.77
C ARG A 344 14.34 29.39 -14.73
N PRO A 345 15.30 28.46 -14.85
CA PRO A 345 15.23 27.34 -15.79
C PRO A 345 14.40 26.19 -15.21
N TRP A 346 13.15 26.42 -14.81
CA TRP A 346 12.26 25.35 -14.33
C TRP A 346 11.06 25.23 -15.26
N THR A 347 10.85 24.02 -15.81
CA THR A 347 9.70 23.67 -16.65
C THR A 347 8.82 22.65 -15.93
N VAL A 348 7.50 22.68 -16.14
CA VAL A 348 6.62 21.58 -15.69
C VAL A 348 6.76 20.47 -16.71
N ASP A 349 7.35 19.38 -16.26
CA ASP A 349 7.52 18.14 -17.00
C ASP A 349 6.22 17.33 -16.97
N VAL A 350 5.68 17.07 -15.77
CA VAL A 350 4.47 16.26 -15.57
C VAL A 350 3.54 16.88 -14.54
N VAL A 351 2.23 16.77 -14.76
CA VAL A 351 1.20 16.89 -13.71
C VAL A 351 0.36 15.62 -13.72
N GLU A 352 0.16 15.00 -12.56
CA GLU A 352 -0.62 13.76 -12.42
C GLU A 352 -1.61 13.83 -11.25
N LEU A 353 -2.88 13.50 -11.51
CA LEU A 353 -3.98 13.44 -10.55
C LEU A 353 -4.25 12.01 -10.09
N PHE A 354 -3.69 11.67 -8.93
CA PHE A 354 -3.88 10.36 -8.32
C PHE A 354 -5.23 10.26 -7.61
N GLY A 355 -6.25 9.74 -8.31
CA GLY A 355 -7.45 9.14 -7.72
C GLY A 355 -8.78 9.74 -8.21
N THR A 356 -9.84 8.94 -8.16
CA THR A 356 -11.24 9.35 -8.40
C THR A 356 -11.71 10.39 -7.37
N ASN A 357 -12.64 11.29 -7.74
CA ASN A 357 -13.20 12.46 -6.99
C ASN A 357 -13.76 12.20 -5.57
N MET A 358 -12.94 11.60 -4.71
CA MET A 358 -13.30 11.01 -3.43
C MET A 358 -12.29 11.49 -2.38
N PRO A 359 -12.56 11.30 -1.08
CA PRO A 359 -11.59 11.65 -0.05
C PRO A 359 -10.24 10.99 -0.34
N SER A 360 -9.18 11.80 -0.42
CA SER A 360 -7.79 11.43 -0.73
C SER A 360 -7.36 11.35 -2.21
N THR A 361 -7.97 12.10 -3.15
CA THR A 361 -7.25 12.44 -4.40
C THR A 361 -5.94 13.20 -4.08
N ALA A 362 -4.86 12.94 -4.83
CA ALA A 362 -3.60 13.70 -4.76
C ALA A 362 -3.29 14.35 -6.11
N LEU A 363 -2.54 15.45 -6.08
CA LEU A 363 -1.97 16.11 -7.26
C LEU A 363 -0.45 16.10 -7.11
N VAL A 364 0.25 15.62 -8.12
CA VAL A 364 1.72 15.67 -8.20
C VAL A 364 2.12 16.54 -9.39
N ILE A 365 3.07 17.45 -9.17
CA ILE A 365 3.68 18.28 -10.21
C ILE A 365 5.18 17.99 -10.20
N GLN A 366 5.71 17.52 -11.31
CA GLN A 366 7.13 17.29 -11.56
C GLN A 366 7.70 18.51 -12.27
N LEU A 367 8.78 19.07 -11.72
CA LEU A 367 9.57 20.16 -12.28
C LEU A 367 10.94 19.63 -12.70
N HIS A 368 11.39 20.04 -13.87
CA HIS A 368 12.71 19.71 -14.41
C HIS A 368 13.53 20.99 -14.63
N LEU A 369 14.86 20.91 -14.44
CA LEU A 369 15.77 22.01 -14.71
C LEU A 369 16.10 22.07 -16.21
N ASP A 370 15.81 23.18 -16.87
CA ASP A 370 16.11 23.40 -18.29
C ASP A 370 17.62 23.63 -18.50
N GLN A 371 18.37 22.53 -18.65
CA GLN A 371 19.84 22.53 -18.75
C GLN A 371 20.37 23.10 -20.08
N ASP A 372 19.53 23.25 -21.11
CA ASP A 372 19.97 23.67 -22.46
C ASP A 372 20.39 25.15 -22.55
N GLN A 373 20.21 25.95 -21.50
CA GLN A 373 20.58 27.38 -21.49
C GLN A 373 22.05 27.65 -21.14
N ASP A 374 22.82 26.67 -20.67
CA ASP A 374 24.19 26.88 -20.15
C ASP A 374 25.29 26.80 -21.23
N HIS A 375 24.92 26.67 -22.50
CA HIS A 375 25.86 26.33 -23.57
C HIS A 375 26.60 27.50 -24.27
N ASP A 376 26.22 28.77 -24.02
CA ASP A 376 26.77 29.94 -24.75
C ASP A 376 27.49 30.99 -23.86
N LEU A 377 27.60 30.78 -22.54
CA LEU A 377 28.30 31.69 -21.62
C LEU A 377 29.64 31.09 -21.15
N GLY A 378 30.69 31.31 -21.95
CA GLY A 378 32.00 30.71 -21.72
C GLY A 378 32.70 31.17 -20.42
N GLY A 379 33.08 30.18 -19.60
CA GLY A 379 34.29 30.25 -18.76
C GLY A 379 34.18 30.94 -17.41
N GLY A 380 33.48 30.31 -16.45
CA GLY A 380 33.47 30.78 -15.05
C GLY A 380 32.77 29.82 -14.09
N SER A 381 33.39 28.67 -13.78
CA SER A 381 32.74 27.60 -13.00
C SER A 381 32.46 27.97 -11.54
N SER A 382 31.19 28.25 -11.23
CA SER A 382 30.60 27.90 -9.93
C SER A 382 29.14 27.49 -10.12
N SER A 383 28.90 26.19 -10.27
CA SER A 383 27.58 25.60 -10.10
C SER A 383 27.16 25.77 -8.64
N GLN A 384 26.63 26.94 -8.29
CA GLN A 384 25.86 27.09 -7.07
C GLN A 384 24.60 26.26 -7.24
N GLU A 385 24.48 25.19 -6.44
CA GLU A 385 23.19 24.53 -6.21
C GLU A 385 22.20 25.62 -5.82
N LEU A 386 21.20 25.89 -6.67
CA LEU A 386 20.13 26.83 -6.36
C LEU A 386 19.45 26.33 -5.06
N PRO A 387 19.57 27.04 -3.93
CA PRO A 387 19.17 26.47 -2.66
C PRO A 387 17.66 26.29 -2.66
N ILE A 388 17.17 25.18 -2.08
CA ILE A 388 15.73 24.82 -2.07
C ILE A 388 14.84 25.95 -1.52
N SER A 389 15.38 26.83 -0.66
CA SER A 389 14.74 28.08 -0.21
C SER A 389 14.28 28.99 -1.35
N GLU A 390 15.07 29.11 -2.42
CA GLU A 390 14.68 29.90 -3.58
C GLU A 390 13.51 29.29 -4.34
N LEU A 391 13.40 27.95 -4.37
CA LEU A 391 12.25 27.27 -4.96
C LEU A 391 10.98 27.53 -4.13
N PHE A 392 11.10 27.54 -2.79
CA PHE A 392 10.02 27.97 -1.89
C PHE A 392 9.58 29.41 -2.16
N ASP A 393 10.52 30.35 -2.30
CA ASP A 393 10.23 31.76 -2.66
C ASP A 393 9.49 31.88 -4.00
N VAL A 394 9.74 30.99 -4.97
CA VAL A 394 9.00 30.99 -6.25
C VAL A 394 7.58 30.48 -6.07
N VAL A 395 7.37 29.41 -5.31
CA VAL A 395 6.03 28.90 -5.00
C VAL A 395 5.22 29.94 -4.21
N GLU A 396 5.88 30.70 -3.33
CA GLU A 396 5.27 31.79 -2.56
C GLU A 396 5.01 33.05 -3.41
N LYS A 397 5.95 33.47 -4.27
CA LYS A 397 5.74 34.57 -5.23
C LYS A 397 4.68 34.25 -6.27
N MET A 398 4.59 32.99 -6.73
CA MET A 398 3.45 32.50 -7.50
C MET A 398 2.18 32.72 -6.68
N SER A 399 2.06 32.15 -5.48
CA SER A 399 0.88 32.34 -4.60
C SER A 399 0.43 33.82 -4.48
N GLY A 400 1.37 34.76 -4.34
CA GLY A 400 1.11 36.20 -4.29
C GLY A 400 0.74 36.88 -5.63
N ALA A 401 1.20 36.36 -6.78
CA ALA A 401 0.84 36.90 -8.10
C ALA A 401 -0.59 36.49 -8.52
N TRP A 402 -1.06 35.31 -8.11
CA TRP A 402 -2.39 34.79 -8.47
C TRP A 402 -3.53 35.64 -7.91
N THR A 403 -3.33 36.29 -6.76
CA THR A 403 -4.35 37.15 -6.11
C THR A 403 -4.54 38.51 -6.81
N ARG A 404 -3.56 39.03 -7.57
CA ARG A 404 -3.68 40.34 -8.25
C ARG A 404 -4.45 40.30 -9.57
N ILE A 405 -4.30 39.24 -10.36
CA ILE A 405 -4.89 39.13 -11.72
C ILE A 405 -6.42 38.96 -11.68
N ARG A 406 -6.97 38.54 -10.53
CA ARG A 406 -8.38 38.20 -10.32
C ARG A 406 -9.37 39.37 -10.49
N LYS A 407 -8.91 40.62 -10.62
CA LYS A 407 -9.77 41.81 -10.79
C LYS A 407 -10.27 42.08 -12.22
N THR A 408 -9.83 41.34 -13.25
CA THR A 408 -10.06 41.76 -14.66
C THR A 408 -10.73 40.76 -15.61
N ARG A 409 -11.08 39.53 -15.21
CA ARG A 409 -11.82 38.58 -16.09
C ARG A 409 -12.81 37.68 -15.34
N ALA A 410 -14.10 37.83 -15.64
CA ALA A 410 -15.18 36.93 -15.24
C ALA A 410 -15.95 36.45 -16.48
N SER A 411 -15.95 35.13 -16.79
CA SER A 411 -16.82 34.48 -17.82
C SER A 411 -16.49 32.98 -18.10
N ARG A 412 -15.88 32.22 -17.18
CA ARG A 412 -15.64 30.77 -17.36
C ARG A 412 -16.05 29.96 -16.13
N PRO A 413 -16.45 28.67 -16.29
CA PRO A 413 -16.81 27.81 -15.18
C PRO A 413 -15.65 27.67 -14.20
N LEU A 414 -15.91 27.91 -12.92
CA LEU A 414 -14.90 28.08 -11.89
C LEU A 414 -14.53 26.76 -11.23
N LEU A 415 -13.24 26.44 -11.22
CA LEU A 415 -12.64 25.44 -10.33
C LEU A 415 -12.80 25.90 -8.88
N SER A 416 -13.37 25.07 -8.02
CA SER A 416 -13.34 25.28 -6.58
C SER A 416 -12.69 24.10 -5.86
N LEU A 417 -11.73 24.42 -4.98
CA LEU A 417 -10.90 23.48 -4.23
C LEU A 417 -11.26 23.53 -2.73
N SER A 418 -11.98 22.53 -2.23
CA SER A 418 -12.46 22.50 -0.84
C SER A 418 -11.76 21.44 0.02
N ILE A 419 -10.99 21.85 1.03
CA ILE A 419 -10.29 20.94 1.96
C ILE A 419 -11.13 20.75 3.24
N THR A 420 -11.43 19.50 3.62
CA THR A 420 -12.16 19.18 4.87
C THR A 420 -11.20 18.64 5.94
N HIS A 421 -10.92 19.39 7.00
CA HIS A 421 -9.89 19.01 7.97
C HIS A 421 -10.36 18.16 9.16
N LYS A 422 -9.52 17.21 9.59
CA LYS A 422 -9.42 16.79 11.01
C LYS A 422 -8.05 17.21 11.56
N ARG A 423 -8.04 17.81 12.75
CA ARG A 423 -6.93 18.61 13.29
C ARG A 423 -5.71 17.76 13.71
N THR A 424 -4.51 18.15 13.27
CA THR A 424 -3.20 17.76 13.83
C THR A 424 -2.25 18.95 13.78
N LEU A 425 -1.21 19.01 14.62
CA LEU A 425 -0.43 20.24 14.84
C LEU A 425 0.27 20.76 13.57
N LYS A 426 0.93 19.88 12.80
CA LYS A 426 1.58 20.26 11.53
C LYS A 426 0.58 20.64 10.42
N ARG A 427 -0.68 20.16 10.51
CA ARG A 427 -1.79 20.67 9.71
C ARG A 427 -2.27 22.04 10.19
N TRP A 428 -2.15 22.38 11.48
CA TRP A 428 -2.46 23.73 11.97
C TRP A 428 -1.39 24.74 11.54
N GLU A 429 -0.11 24.37 11.50
CA GLU A 429 0.93 25.23 10.92
C GLU A 429 0.74 25.43 9.41
N ASN A 430 0.55 24.35 8.64
CA ASN A 430 0.29 24.48 7.21
C ASN A 430 -1.05 25.19 6.94
N PHE A 431 -2.08 24.94 7.75
CA PHE A 431 -3.32 25.72 7.71
C PHE A 431 -3.01 27.18 7.97
N CYS A 432 -2.43 27.60 9.10
CA CYS A 432 -2.11 29.01 9.35
C CYS A 432 -1.22 29.67 8.28
N LYS A 433 -0.30 28.93 7.64
CA LYS A 433 0.55 29.41 6.53
C LYS A 433 -0.23 29.59 5.22
N PHE A 434 -1.09 28.63 4.87
CA PHE A 434 -1.90 28.67 3.63
C PHE A 434 -3.30 29.25 3.84
N LYS A 435 -3.71 29.56 5.07
CA LYS A 435 -5.04 30.11 5.42
C LYS A 435 -5.28 31.46 4.75
N PRO A 436 -4.32 32.40 4.68
CA PRO A 436 -4.52 33.62 3.87
C PRO A 436 -4.73 33.34 2.37
N TRP A 437 -4.13 32.27 1.83
CA TRP A 437 -4.31 31.83 0.44
C TRP A 437 -5.67 31.12 0.24
N LEU A 438 -6.08 30.27 1.20
CA LEU A 438 -7.36 29.53 1.20
C LEU A 438 -8.57 30.42 1.52
N ASP A 439 -8.47 31.33 2.49
CA ASP A 439 -9.50 32.32 2.82
C ASP A 439 -9.66 33.37 1.71
N GLY A 440 -8.60 33.60 0.91
CA GLY A 440 -8.62 34.43 -0.29
C GLY A 440 -9.26 33.74 -1.51
N LEU A 441 -9.68 32.48 -1.38
CA LEU A 441 -10.59 31.83 -2.32
C LEU A 441 -12.01 32.25 -1.93
N ASP A 442 -12.60 33.17 -2.68
CA ASP A 442 -13.99 33.53 -2.45
C ASP A 442 -14.92 32.34 -2.79
N PHE A 443 -15.86 32.06 -1.89
CA PHE A 443 -16.80 30.95 -1.94
C PHE A 443 -18.26 31.41 -1.71
N GLY A 444 -18.56 32.72 -1.80
CA GLY A 444 -19.91 33.25 -1.63
C GLY A 444 -20.26 34.41 -2.56
N THR A 445 -21.12 34.12 -3.56
CA THR A 445 -21.79 35.06 -4.50
C THR A 445 -20.90 35.98 -5.33
#